data_AF-A0A7Y5T247-F1
#
_entry.id   AF-A0A7Y5T247-F1
#
_cell.length_a   1.000
_cell.length_b   1.000
_cell.length_c   1.000
_cell.angle_alpha   90.00
_cell.angle_beta   90.00
_cell.angle_gamma   90.00
#
_symmetry.space_group_name_H-M   'P 1'
#
loop_
_entity.id
_entity.type
_entity.pdbx_description
1 polymer ?
#
loop_
_entity_poly.entity_id
_entity_poly.type
_entity_poly.pdbx_seq_one_letter_code
_entity_poly.pdbx_strand_id
1 'polypeptide(L)'
;MTLNDFIKQFDKRGSVILLEGKRKVIDADKEKLTALGKLLASSTIDMVFRSGNAEGSDQLFSDGVTAVDNRRLQVITPYSGHRRKTNRAFETISLDTINIAAESDVVYQSKQHKKTGNLIDKFVAGEKNPYTIKAAYIIRDTIKAIGTVDIRQASFGIFYDDLTNPMAGGTGHTMTVCEQNNIPLIDQKTWFRWLTD
;
A
#
# COMPACT_ATOMS: atom_id res chain seq x y z
N MET A 1 -13.62 -15.07 -1.22
CA MET A 1 -13.13 -14.78 -2.58
C MET A 1 -12.04 -15.79 -2.90
N THR A 2 -12.20 -16.54 -3.99
CA THR A 2 -11.14 -17.41 -4.52
C THR A 2 -10.16 -16.59 -5.36
N LEU A 3 -8.98 -17.14 -5.69
CA LEU A 3 -8.03 -16.48 -6.59
C LEU A 3 -8.66 -16.25 -7.98
N ASN A 4 -9.40 -17.22 -8.51
CA ASN A 4 -10.06 -17.11 -9.81
C ASN A 4 -11.12 -16.00 -9.82
N ASP A 5 -11.92 -15.87 -8.75
CA ASP A 5 -12.89 -14.79 -8.63
C ASP A 5 -12.20 -13.43 -8.61
N PHE A 6 -11.10 -13.32 -7.84
CA PHE A 6 -10.29 -12.12 -7.76
C PHE A 6 -9.74 -11.71 -9.13
N ILE A 7 -9.08 -12.63 -9.85
CA ILE A 7 -8.50 -12.37 -11.17
C ILE A 7 -9.59 -11.95 -12.16
N LYS A 8 -10.70 -12.69 -12.23
CA LYS A 8 -11.82 -12.38 -13.13
C LYS A 8 -12.41 -10.99 -12.87
N GLN A 9 -12.43 -10.56 -11.61
CA GLN A 9 -13.01 -9.29 -11.23
C GLN A 9 -12.04 -8.11 -11.45
N PHE A 10 -10.76 -8.29 -11.10
CA PHE A 10 -9.79 -7.19 -10.95
C PHE A 10 -8.61 -7.21 -11.94
N ASP A 11 -8.32 -8.29 -12.66
CA ASP A 11 -7.25 -8.27 -13.68
C ASP A 11 -7.75 -7.58 -14.96
N LYS A 12 -7.70 -6.25 -14.94
CA LYS A 12 -8.17 -5.37 -16.01
C LYS A 12 -7.24 -4.19 -16.12
N ARG A 13 -7.14 -3.65 -17.33
CA ARG A 13 -6.29 -2.48 -17.59
C ARG A 13 -6.61 -1.33 -16.64
N GLY A 14 -5.61 -0.88 -15.90
CA GLY A 14 -5.73 0.24 -14.98
C GLY A 14 -6.10 -0.13 -13.55
N SER A 15 -6.32 -1.42 -13.26
CA SER A 15 -6.49 -1.89 -11.90
C SER A 15 -5.23 -1.70 -11.08
N VAL A 16 -5.39 -1.23 -9.85
CA VAL A 16 -4.30 -1.08 -8.89
C VAL A 16 -4.59 -1.90 -7.64
N ILE A 17 -3.68 -2.79 -7.29
CA ILE A 17 -3.80 -3.68 -6.13
C ILE A 17 -2.78 -3.26 -5.07
N LEU A 18 -3.26 -2.94 -3.86
CA LEU A 18 -2.35 -2.68 -2.74
C LEU A 18 -1.78 -4.00 -2.24
N LEU A 19 -0.45 -4.05 -2.10
CA LEU A 19 0.26 -5.11 -1.39
C LEU A 19 1.00 -4.48 -0.22
N GLU A 20 0.39 -4.57 0.96
CA GLU A 20 0.83 -3.85 2.15
C GLU A 20 0.72 -4.67 3.41
N GLY A 21 1.40 -4.24 4.46
CA GLY A 21 1.16 -4.83 5.76
C GLY A 21 2.05 -4.33 6.87
N LYS A 22 2.16 -5.14 7.92
CA LYS A 22 3.00 -4.86 9.08
C LYS A 22 4.48 -5.04 8.76
N ARG A 23 5.30 -4.25 9.45
CA ARG A 23 6.76 -4.42 9.44
C ARG A 23 7.22 -5.68 10.17
N LYS A 24 6.53 -6.03 11.26
CA LYS A 24 6.77 -7.28 11.99
C LYS A 24 6.01 -8.39 11.30
N VAL A 25 6.75 -9.32 10.71
CA VAL A 25 6.24 -10.53 10.05
C VAL A 25 6.81 -11.73 10.80
N ILE A 26 5.97 -12.69 11.15
CA ILE A 26 6.45 -13.94 11.78
C ILE A 26 7.17 -14.79 10.74
N ASP A 27 8.20 -15.53 11.15
CA ASP A 27 9.07 -16.24 10.22
C ASP A 27 8.32 -17.22 9.32
N ALA A 28 7.33 -17.94 9.87
CA ALA A 28 6.51 -18.91 9.14
C ALA A 28 5.69 -18.30 7.98
N ASP A 29 5.49 -16.98 7.96
CA ASP A 29 4.69 -16.28 6.94
C ASP A 29 5.54 -15.55 5.91
N LYS A 30 6.86 -15.39 6.16
CA LYS A 30 7.74 -14.63 5.27
C LYS A 30 7.73 -15.18 3.84
N GLU A 31 7.85 -16.49 3.70
CA GLU A 31 7.83 -17.15 2.39
C GLU A 31 6.46 -17.01 1.70
N LYS A 32 5.36 -17.03 2.46
CA LYS A 32 4.00 -16.88 1.92
C LYS A 32 3.79 -15.50 1.30
N LEU A 33 4.35 -14.44 1.88
CA LEU A 33 4.25 -13.08 1.35
C LEU A 33 4.96 -12.97 -0.01
N THR A 34 6.18 -13.49 -0.09
CA THR A 34 6.93 -13.54 -1.35
C THR A 34 6.22 -14.41 -2.38
N ALA A 35 5.70 -15.57 -1.96
CA ALA A 35 4.94 -16.47 -2.83
C ALA A 35 3.67 -15.80 -3.37
N LEU A 36 2.94 -15.03 -2.56
CA LEU A 36 1.75 -14.30 -3.01
C LEU A 36 2.09 -13.24 -4.05
N GLY A 37 3.13 -12.44 -3.83
CA GLY A 37 3.58 -11.45 -4.81
C GLY A 37 3.92 -12.10 -6.16
N LYS A 38 4.63 -13.23 -6.11
CA LYS A 38 4.98 -14.01 -7.31
C LYS A 38 3.75 -14.58 -8.01
N LEU A 39 2.86 -15.23 -7.25
CA LEU A 39 1.62 -15.83 -7.76
C LEU A 39 0.78 -14.79 -8.51
N LEU A 40 0.47 -13.67 -7.85
CA LEU A 40 -0.33 -12.61 -8.45
C LEU A 40 0.30 -12.08 -9.74
N ALA A 41 1.61 -11.79 -9.72
CA ALA A 41 2.30 -11.29 -10.90
C ALA A 41 2.38 -12.31 -12.05
N SER A 42 2.41 -13.62 -11.75
CA SER A 42 2.44 -14.68 -12.76
C SER A 42 1.06 -15.07 -13.30
N SER A 43 0.00 -14.86 -12.51
CA SER A 43 -1.37 -15.29 -12.84
C SER A 43 -2.24 -14.17 -13.40
N THR A 44 -1.70 -12.96 -13.52
CA THR A 44 -2.43 -11.77 -14.00
C THR A 44 -1.61 -11.05 -15.06
N ILE A 45 -2.24 -10.19 -15.86
CA ILE A 45 -1.59 -9.51 -16.99
C ILE A 45 -1.62 -7.99 -16.84
N ASP A 46 -2.75 -7.42 -16.43
CA ASP A 46 -3.04 -6.00 -16.65
C ASP A 46 -2.88 -5.12 -15.40
N MET A 47 -2.94 -5.70 -14.21
CA MET A 47 -2.92 -4.92 -12.96
C MET A 47 -1.51 -4.43 -12.58
N VAL A 48 -1.48 -3.31 -11.86
CA VAL A 48 -0.29 -2.78 -11.17
C VAL A 48 -0.39 -3.05 -9.67
N PHE A 49 0.72 -3.45 -9.05
CA PHE A 49 0.85 -3.65 -7.62
C PHE A 49 1.46 -2.41 -6.99
N ARG A 50 0.81 -1.87 -5.95
CA ARG A 50 1.24 -0.67 -5.25
C ARG A 50 1.64 -0.97 -3.81
N SER A 51 2.74 -0.38 -3.36
CA SER A 51 3.24 -0.53 -1.99
C SER A 51 3.87 0.76 -1.43
N GLY A 52 4.16 0.79 -0.13
CA GLY A 52 4.80 1.91 0.57
C GLY A 52 6.32 1.77 0.75
N ASN A 53 6.92 0.70 0.20
CA ASN A 53 8.33 0.35 0.36
C ASN A 53 8.77 0.35 1.84
N ALA A 54 7.91 -0.16 2.74
CA ALA A 54 8.32 -0.44 4.11
C ALA A 54 9.12 -1.74 4.19
N GLU A 55 9.89 -1.89 5.26
CA GLU A 55 10.47 -3.19 5.64
C GLU A 55 9.37 -4.13 6.16
N GLY A 56 9.63 -5.45 6.13
CA GLY A 56 8.65 -6.46 6.48
C GLY A 56 7.80 -6.88 5.29
N SER A 57 6.47 -6.90 5.45
CA SER A 57 5.54 -7.45 4.45
C SER A 57 5.57 -6.72 3.11
N ASP A 58 5.56 -5.38 3.09
CA ASP A 58 5.71 -4.57 1.87
C ASP A 58 6.92 -5.03 1.02
N GLN A 59 8.07 -5.23 1.66
CA GLN A 59 9.29 -5.71 0.98
C GLN A 59 9.11 -7.12 0.44
N LEU A 60 8.58 -8.05 1.24
CA LEU A 60 8.42 -9.45 0.84
C LEU A 60 7.45 -9.59 -0.34
N PHE A 61 6.33 -8.87 -0.32
CA PHE A 61 5.43 -8.78 -1.47
C PHE A 61 6.13 -8.21 -2.71
N SER A 62 6.84 -7.10 -2.55
CA SER A 62 7.57 -6.44 -3.63
C SER A 62 8.63 -7.36 -4.25
N ASP A 63 9.31 -8.14 -3.42
CA ASP A 63 10.30 -9.14 -3.84
C ASP A 63 9.66 -10.21 -4.71
N GLY A 64 8.47 -10.70 -4.33
CA GLY A 64 7.69 -11.64 -5.13
C GLY A 64 7.27 -11.10 -6.49
N VAL A 65 6.70 -9.88 -6.51
CA VAL A 65 6.27 -9.22 -7.76
C VAL A 65 7.46 -8.99 -8.69
N THR A 66 8.54 -8.43 -8.16
CA THR A 66 9.73 -8.05 -8.97
C THR A 66 10.54 -9.24 -9.46
N ALA A 67 10.38 -10.41 -8.85
CA ALA A 67 10.93 -11.66 -9.38
C ALA A 67 10.22 -12.14 -10.65
N VAL A 68 9.02 -11.63 -10.96
CA VAL A 68 8.26 -11.95 -12.19
C VAL A 68 8.31 -10.79 -13.18
N ASP A 69 7.86 -9.60 -12.77
CA ASP A 69 7.89 -8.40 -13.61
C ASP A 69 7.95 -7.13 -12.74
N ASN A 70 9.12 -6.50 -12.69
CA ASN A 70 9.31 -5.28 -11.91
C ASN A 70 8.50 -4.09 -12.43
N ARG A 71 8.12 -4.07 -13.71
CA ARG A 71 7.34 -2.99 -14.35
C ARG A 71 5.94 -2.88 -13.77
N ARG A 72 5.47 -3.95 -13.12
CA ARG A 72 4.17 -4.02 -12.46
C ARG A 72 4.20 -3.55 -11.02
N LEU A 73 5.36 -3.15 -10.48
CA LEU A 73 5.45 -2.60 -9.12
C LEU A 73 5.60 -1.07 -9.15
N GLN A 74 4.64 -0.40 -8.50
CA GLN A 74 4.64 1.03 -8.21
C GLN A 74 4.82 1.25 -6.70
N VAL A 75 5.67 2.19 -6.31
CA VAL A 75 5.85 2.57 -4.90
C VAL A 75 5.52 4.04 -4.70
N ILE A 76 4.80 4.35 -3.62
CA ILE A 76 4.62 5.73 -3.16
C ILE A 76 5.42 5.96 -1.89
N THR A 77 6.35 6.92 -1.91
CA THR A 77 7.26 7.21 -0.80
C THR A 77 6.94 8.53 -0.09
N PRO A 78 7.19 8.63 1.23
CA PRO A 78 6.93 9.85 2.00
C PRO A 78 7.82 11.04 1.58
N TYR A 79 8.96 10.80 0.93
CA TYR A 79 9.89 11.82 0.44
C TYR A 79 10.91 11.18 -0.51
N SER A 80 11.62 12.02 -1.27
CA SER A 80 12.57 11.62 -2.30
C SER A 80 13.76 10.89 -1.68
N GLY A 81 14.17 9.77 -2.30
CA GLY A 81 15.28 8.94 -1.81
C GLY A 81 14.96 8.03 -0.61
N HIS A 82 13.72 8.03 -0.11
CA HIS A 82 13.29 7.11 0.95
C HIS A 82 13.58 5.64 0.58
N ARG A 83 14.38 4.97 1.42
CA ARG A 83 14.78 3.56 1.26
C ARG A 83 15.23 3.20 -0.17
N ARG A 84 15.94 4.11 -0.85
CA ARG A 84 16.38 3.94 -2.24
C ARG A 84 17.14 2.63 -2.50
N LYS A 85 17.95 2.18 -1.54
CA LYS A 85 18.74 0.94 -1.65
C LYS A 85 17.88 -0.34 -1.71
N THR A 86 16.70 -0.32 -1.11
CA THR A 86 15.80 -1.49 -1.06
C THR A 86 14.58 -1.35 -1.97
N ASN A 87 14.44 -0.19 -2.62
CA ASN A 87 13.36 0.05 -3.57
C ASN A 87 13.59 -0.74 -4.85
N ARG A 88 12.68 -1.67 -5.15
CA ARG A 88 12.73 -2.52 -6.35
C ARG A 88 11.68 -2.15 -7.40
N ALA A 89 10.90 -1.09 -7.15
CA ALA A 89 9.81 -0.68 -8.02
C ALA A 89 10.34 -0.05 -9.30
N PHE A 90 9.64 -0.32 -10.41
CA PHE A 90 9.90 0.33 -11.69
C PHE A 90 9.44 1.79 -11.66
N GLU A 91 8.29 2.05 -11.04
CA GLU A 91 7.77 3.40 -10.83
C GLU A 91 7.82 3.77 -9.35
N THR A 92 8.34 4.95 -9.05
CA THR A 92 8.36 5.49 -7.69
C THR A 92 7.87 6.93 -7.70
N ILE A 93 6.81 7.19 -6.95
CA ILE A 93 6.21 8.51 -6.80
C ILE A 93 6.49 9.02 -5.39
N SER A 94 7.08 10.20 -5.28
CA SER A 94 7.36 10.81 -3.98
C SER A 94 6.29 11.83 -3.64
N LEU A 95 5.94 11.94 -2.35
CA LEU A 95 5.13 13.06 -1.89
C LEU A 95 5.73 14.43 -2.19
N ASP A 96 7.06 14.54 -2.36
CA ASP A 96 7.70 15.81 -2.75
C ASP A 96 7.25 16.30 -4.14
N THR A 97 6.70 15.42 -5.00
CA THR A 97 6.24 15.76 -6.36
C THR A 97 4.73 15.99 -6.43
N ILE A 98 4.01 15.91 -5.30
CA ILE A 98 2.55 16.02 -5.24
C ILE A 98 2.19 17.32 -4.54
N ASN A 99 1.30 18.12 -5.13
CA ASN A 99 0.73 19.28 -4.46
C ASN A 99 -0.38 18.84 -3.48
N ILE A 100 0.01 18.31 -2.32
CA ILE A 100 -0.91 17.75 -1.31
C ILE A 100 -1.95 18.77 -0.85
N ALA A 101 -1.61 20.07 -0.84
CA ALA A 101 -2.54 21.12 -0.47
C ALA A 101 -3.74 21.23 -1.44
N ALA A 102 -3.59 20.79 -2.69
CA ALA A 102 -4.66 20.73 -3.67
C ALA A 102 -5.53 19.46 -3.54
N GLU A 103 -5.08 18.45 -2.78
CA GLU A 103 -5.73 17.15 -2.65
C GLU A 103 -6.61 17.10 -1.39
N SER A 104 -7.76 17.80 -1.42
CA SER A 104 -8.60 18.00 -0.24
C SER A 104 -9.08 16.70 0.44
N ASP A 105 -9.45 15.68 -0.33
CA ASP A 105 -9.87 14.38 0.21
C ASP A 105 -8.72 13.64 0.89
N VAL A 106 -7.52 13.69 0.32
CA VAL A 106 -6.31 13.11 0.91
C VAL A 106 -6.04 13.77 2.26
N VAL A 107 -6.09 15.10 2.32
CA VAL A 107 -5.86 15.86 3.56
C VAL A 107 -6.93 15.52 4.59
N TYR A 108 -8.21 15.53 4.20
CA TYR A 108 -9.34 15.24 5.08
C TYR A 108 -9.25 13.84 5.69
N GLN A 109 -9.02 12.81 4.87
CA GLN A 109 -8.95 11.43 5.36
C GLN A 109 -7.68 11.16 6.16
N SER A 110 -6.55 11.78 5.78
CA SER A 110 -5.30 11.70 6.56
C SER A 110 -5.47 12.26 7.98
N LYS A 111 -6.31 13.29 8.17
CA LYS A 111 -6.59 13.89 9.48
C LYS A 111 -7.33 12.97 10.43
N GLN A 112 -8.05 11.97 9.91
CA GLN A 112 -8.78 11.00 10.73
C GLN A 112 -7.85 10.06 11.49
N HIS A 113 -6.54 10.05 11.19
CA HIS A 113 -5.57 9.27 11.94
C HIS A 113 -5.41 9.80 13.38
N LYS A 114 -5.85 9.00 14.36
CA LYS A 114 -5.95 9.35 15.79
C LYS A 114 -4.71 10.01 16.40
N LYS A 115 -3.50 9.64 15.96
CA LYS A 115 -2.24 10.11 16.58
C LYS A 115 -1.56 11.27 15.87
N THR A 116 -1.86 11.47 14.58
CA THR A 116 -1.10 12.42 13.74
C THR A 116 -1.99 13.39 12.98
N GLY A 117 -3.31 13.38 13.19
CA GLY A 117 -4.24 14.30 12.53
C GLY A 117 -3.81 15.76 12.64
N ASN A 118 -3.41 16.19 13.84
CA ASN A 118 -2.94 17.55 14.10
C ASN A 118 -1.61 17.91 13.41
N LEU A 119 -0.87 16.92 12.89
CA LEU A 119 0.39 17.13 12.17
C LEU A 119 0.17 17.24 10.65
N ILE A 120 -1.00 16.83 10.15
CA ILE A 120 -1.32 16.90 8.71
C ILE A 120 -1.33 18.34 8.24
N ASP A 121 -2.05 19.23 8.95
CA ASP A 121 -2.13 20.65 8.59
C ASP A 121 -0.76 21.33 8.57
N LYS A 122 0.08 21.02 9.56
CA LYS A 122 1.46 21.52 9.63
C LYS A 122 2.28 21.09 8.42
N PHE A 123 2.20 19.80 8.07
CA PHE A 123 2.92 19.26 6.92
C PHE A 123 2.44 19.89 5.60
N VAL A 124 1.12 20.04 5.44
CA VAL A 124 0.51 20.67 4.25
C VAL A 124 0.89 22.15 4.14
N ALA A 125 1.02 22.86 5.27
CA ALA A 125 1.49 24.24 5.33
C ALA A 125 3.01 24.39 5.05
N GLY A 126 3.73 23.30 4.77
CA GLY A 126 5.15 23.31 4.42
C GLY A 126 6.10 23.13 5.60
N GLU A 127 5.60 22.86 6.82
CA GLU A 127 6.45 22.59 7.98
C GLU A 127 7.14 21.23 7.83
N LYS A 128 8.44 21.24 7.52
CA LYS A 128 9.27 20.02 7.41
C LYS A 128 10.20 19.90 8.62
N ASN A 129 9.83 19.05 9.59
CA ASN A 129 10.65 18.73 10.75
C ASN A 129 10.48 17.24 11.16
N PRO A 130 11.27 16.74 12.13
CA PRO A 130 11.21 15.34 12.55
C PRO A 130 9.85 14.88 13.06
N TYR A 131 8.96 15.79 13.48
CA TYR A 131 7.61 15.45 13.93
C TYR A 131 6.65 15.34 12.75
N THR A 132 6.70 16.28 11.81
CA THR A 132 5.83 16.28 10.62
C THR A 132 6.18 15.16 9.63
N ILE A 133 7.35 14.52 9.74
CA ILE A 133 7.66 13.32 8.95
C ILE A 133 6.64 12.19 9.16
N LYS A 134 6.04 12.09 10.35
CA LYS A 134 5.00 11.10 10.64
C LYS A 134 3.72 11.38 9.85
N ALA A 135 3.41 12.66 9.60
CA ALA A 135 2.30 13.06 8.74
C ALA A 135 2.54 12.60 7.29
N ALA A 136 3.77 12.71 6.79
CA ALA A 136 4.12 12.24 5.44
C ALA A 136 3.82 10.75 5.24
N TYR A 137 4.06 9.90 6.25
CA TYR A 137 3.70 8.47 6.17
C TYR A 137 2.19 8.25 6.05
N ILE A 138 1.40 8.97 6.86
CA ILE A 138 -0.07 8.84 6.85
C ILE A 138 -0.69 9.41 5.57
N ILE A 139 -0.17 10.54 5.07
CA ILE A 139 -0.58 11.11 3.78
C ILE A 139 -0.26 10.14 2.65
N ARG A 140 0.95 9.55 2.66
CA ARG A 140 1.33 8.52 1.70
C ARG A 140 0.41 7.31 1.77
N ASP A 141 0.06 6.84 2.96
CA ASP A 141 -0.83 5.70 3.14
C ASP A 141 -2.24 5.98 2.59
N THR A 142 -2.72 7.21 2.77
CA THR A 142 -4.00 7.68 2.20
C THR A 142 -3.94 7.75 0.67
N ILE A 143 -2.91 8.38 0.10
CA ILE A 143 -2.72 8.51 -1.36
C ILE A 143 -2.61 7.14 -2.03
N LYS A 144 -1.94 6.16 -1.41
CA LYS A 144 -1.88 4.81 -1.99
C LYS A 144 -3.28 4.23 -2.19
N ALA A 145 -4.17 4.42 -1.23
CA ALA A 145 -5.53 3.90 -1.30
C ALA A 145 -6.41 4.73 -2.25
N ILE A 146 -6.57 6.04 -2.02
CA ILE A 146 -7.56 6.85 -2.74
C ILE A 146 -7.03 7.54 -3.99
N GLY A 147 -5.71 7.56 -4.18
CA GLY A 147 -5.08 8.26 -5.29
C GLY A 147 -5.00 9.78 -5.11
N THR A 148 -4.77 10.46 -6.23
CA THR A 148 -4.80 11.91 -6.45
C THR A 148 -5.33 12.17 -7.85
N VAL A 149 -5.32 13.42 -8.34
CA VAL A 149 -5.66 13.71 -9.74
C VAL A 149 -4.79 12.94 -10.75
N ASP A 150 -3.51 12.73 -10.45
CA ASP A 150 -2.55 12.05 -11.34
C ASP A 150 -2.30 10.58 -10.96
N ILE A 151 -2.72 10.17 -9.76
CA ILE A 151 -2.49 8.83 -9.22
C ILE A 151 -3.83 8.12 -9.10
N ARG A 152 -4.00 7.01 -9.84
CA ARG A 152 -5.25 6.24 -9.79
C ARG A 152 -5.53 5.68 -8.39
N GLN A 153 -6.79 5.72 -7.98
CA GLN A 153 -7.30 5.02 -6.80
C GLN A 153 -7.04 3.50 -6.88
N ALA A 154 -6.81 2.87 -5.72
CA ALA A 154 -6.71 1.43 -5.62
C ALA A 154 -8.06 0.73 -5.89
N SER A 155 -8.01 -0.35 -6.66
CA SER A 155 -9.16 -1.18 -6.99
C SER A 155 -9.40 -2.26 -5.92
N PHE A 156 -8.36 -2.66 -5.21
CA PHE A 156 -8.41 -3.71 -4.19
C PHE A 156 -7.22 -3.61 -3.23
N GLY A 157 -7.39 -4.05 -1.98
CA GLY A 157 -6.31 -4.14 -1.00
C GLY A 157 -6.03 -5.56 -0.51
N ILE A 158 -4.77 -5.98 -0.51
CA ILE A 158 -4.32 -7.25 0.09
C ILE A 158 -3.35 -6.92 1.20
N PHE A 159 -3.71 -7.30 2.43
CA PHE A 159 -2.98 -6.92 3.62
C PHE A 159 -2.39 -8.11 4.39
N TYR A 160 -1.18 -7.93 4.92
CA TYR A 160 -0.66 -8.71 6.03
C TYR A 160 -0.81 -7.94 7.34
N ASP A 161 -1.62 -8.47 8.25
CA ASP A 161 -2.00 -7.78 9.48
C ASP A 161 -1.70 -8.63 10.73
N ASP A 162 -1.81 -8.04 11.91
CA ASP A 162 -1.82 -8.80 13.16
C ASP A 162 -3.25 -9.28 13.42
N LEU A 163 -3.53 -10.56 13.20
CA LEU A 163 -4.89 -11.10 13.40
C LEU A 163 -5.36 -11.07 14.85
N THR A 164 -4.46 -10.91 15.82
CA THR A 164 -4.82 -10.76 17.24
C THR A 164 -5.18 -9.32 17.61
N ASN A 165 -4.65 -8.35 16.85
CA ASN A 165 -4.91 -6.92 17.01
C ASN A 165 -4.99 -6.24 15.63
N PRO A 166 -6.06 -6.54 14.86
CA PRO A 166 -6.16 -6.11 13.47
C PRO A 166 -6.35 -4.60 13.38
N MET A 167 -6.01 -4.04 12.21
CA MET A 167 -6.23 -2.64 11.86
C MET A 167 -5.60 -1.63 12.83
N ALA A 168 -4.50 -2.00 13.48
CA ALA A 168 -3.70 -1.08 14.29
C ALA A 168 -2.57 -0.40 13.51
N GLY A 169 -2.20 0.83 13.89
CA GLY A 169 -1.05 1.55 13.32
C GLY A 169 -1.23 1.96 11.85
N GLY A 170 -0.12 2.13 11.12
CA GLY A 170 -0.14 2.60 9.72
C GLY A 170 -0.89 1.69 8.76
N THR A 171 -0.67 0.36 8.84
CA THR A 171 -1.45 -0.62 8.07
C THR A 171 -2.95 -0.50 8.34
N GLY A 172 -3.32 -0.31 9.61
CA GLY A 172 -4.71 -0.11 10.00
C GLY A 172 -5.31 1.18 9.48
N HIS A 173 -4.52 2.24 9.39
CA HIS A 173 -4.92 3.48 8.72
C HIS A 173 -5.26 3.22 7.24
N THR A 174 -4.37 2.56 6.49
CA THR A 174 -4.64 2.24 5.07
C THR A 174 -5.90 1.39 4.91
N MET A 175 -6.09 0.37 5.77
CA MET A 175 -7.30 -0.48 5.74
C MET A 175 -8.57 0.31 6.03
N THR A 176 -8.54 1.21 7.03
CA THR A 176 -9.67 2.09 7.36
C THR A 176 -10.00 3.02 6.19
N VAL A 177 -8.99 3.59 5.54
CA VAL A 177 -9.17 4.42 4.34
C VAL A 177 -9.79 3.58 3.21
N CYS A 178 -9.35 2.34 2.99
CA CYS A 178 -9.96 1.47 2.00
C CYS A 178 -11.46 1.24 2.28
N GLU A 179 -11.83 0.91 3.52
CA GLU A 179 -13.23 0.72 3.91
C GLU A 179 -14.08 1.98 3.70
N GLN A 180 -13.58 3.14 4.12
CA GLN A 180 -14.27 4.42 3.96
C GLN A 180 -14.55 4.80 2.51
N ASN A 181 -13.73 4.30 1.57
CA ASN A 181 -13.85 4.59 0.14
C ASN A 181 -14.39 3.39 -0.66
N ASN A 182 -14.97 2.39 0.02
CA ASN A 182 -15.52 1.18 -0.60
C ASN A 182 -14.50 0.42 -1.47
N ILE A 183 -13.22 0.48 -1.11
CA ILE A 183 -12.16 -0.29 -1.74
C ILE A 183 -12.17 -1.67 -1.06
N PRO A 184 -12.56 -2.75 -1.76
CA PRO A 184 -12.58 -4.08 -1.18
C PRO A 184 -11.18 -4.51 -0.75
N LEU A 185 -11.09 -5.18 0.40
CA LEU A 185 -9.82 -5.66 0.94
C LEU A 185 -9.94 -7.06 1.54
N ILE A 186 -8.80 -7.75 1.62
CA ILE A 186 -8.66 -9.04 2.30
C ILE A 186 -7.38 -9.08 3.13
N ASP A 187 -7.37 -10.01 4.09
CA ASP A 187 -6.20 -10.36 4.89
C ASP A 187 -5.78 -11.83 4.67
N GLN A 188 -4.79 -12.26 5.45
CA GLN A 188 -4.24 -13.62 5.41
C GLN A 188 -5.25 -14.74 5.67
N LYS A 189 -6.42 -14.47 6.28
CA LYS A 189 -7.49 -15.48 6.43
C LYS A 189 -8.05 -15.88 5.06
N THR A 190 -7.90 -15.02 4.05
CA THR A 190 -8.34 -15.29 2.69
C THR A 190 -7.19 -15.70 1.79
N TRP A 191 -6.17 -14.86 1.65
CA TRP A 191 -5.16 -15.07 0.61
C TRP A 191 -4.17 -16.21 0.93
N PHE A 192 -4.05 -16.67 2.18
CA PHE A 192 -3.28 -17.90 2.46
C PHE A 192 -3.83 -19.11 1.70
N ARG A 193 -5.15 -19.19 1.51
CA ARG A 193 -5.79 -20.29 0.77
C ARG A 193 -5.41 -20.28 -0.71
N TRP A 194 -5.10 -19.10 -1.28
CA TRP A 194 -4.66 -19.00 -2.66
C TRP A 194 -3.27 -19.61 -2.91
N LEU A 195 -2.51 -19.92 -1.86
CA LEU A 195 -1.17 -20.52 -1.94
C LEU A 195 -1.19 -22.04 -1.76
N THR A 196 -2.34 -22.61 -1.38
CA THR A 196 -2.51 -24.05 -1.14
C THR A 196 -3.32 -24.75 -2.21
N ASP A 197 -4.08 -23.97 -2.98
CA ASP A 197 -4.96 -24.41 -4.06
C ASP A 197 -4.23 -24.34 -5.42
#